data_AF-A0A355BQA5-F1
#
_entry.id   AF-A0A355BQA5-F1
#
_cell.length_a   1.000
_cell.length_b   1.000
_cell.length_c   1.000
_cell.angle_alpha   90.00
_cell.angle_beta   90.00
_cell.angle_gamma   90.00
#
_symmetry.space_group_name_H-M   'P 1'
#
loop_
_entity.id
_entity.type
_entity.pdbx_description
1 polymer ?
#
loop_
_entity_poly.entity_id
_entity_poly.type
_entity_poly.pdbx_seq_one_letter_code
_entity_poly.pdbx_strand_id
1 'polypeptide(L)'
;MKKLLIALLLLSPGISLAQRINYYPDSVRIELPDQHAILVIEMRDFSKRPETLKSIPSLIKDTWNAALQAMPGNQSSPHKIEARIIPEGEEEIVGWTDATNIKPVGSKTVIRIVPVQERATDITVINNKVVELLPAGWEMRITSKEARIWVYSDTFEHLGEAVQVDLTAAMDKITAEPNFQHLGKNTIQAFIQMRNQRIDQSVLKRKYPGDNIFLTGTAGIGLFRDKIYPQLTLTLGLTFRDHFGRKNIRTSLVWDNMLFTEKPVEGYQLNINSFLSLSFEKNFNTKTKSPQWLGIGAGFLVRKNGDYFTGNTMKFFIIHEMENRRISLQPEFYLTDDFKKFAF
;
A
#
# COMPACT_ATOMS: atom_id res chain seq x y z
N MET A 1 51.03 -4.21 -8.06
CA MET A 1 49.85 -4.97 -8.54
C MET A 1 48.63 -4.59 -7.72
N LYS A 2 47.70 -3.83 -8.31
CA LYS A 2 46.39 -3.53 -7.71
C LYS A 2 45.54 -4.81 -7.77
N LYS A 3 45.26 -5.44 -6.63
CA LYS A 3 44.31 -6.57 -6.57
C LYS A 3 42.89 -6.01 -6.46
N LEU A 4 42.16 -6.18 -7.54
CA LEU A 4 40.73 -5.92 -7.68
C LEU A 4 39.98 -6.88 -6.75
N LEU A 5 39.29 -6.35 -5.74
CA LEU A 5 38.43 -7.11 -4.84
C LEU A 5 37.12 -7.40 -5.59
N ILE A 6 36.94 -8.64 -6.05
CA ILE A 6 35.68 -9.10 -6.65
C ILE A 6 34.75 -9.48 -5.50
N ALA A 7 33.80 -8.60 -5.17
CA ALA A 7 32.71 -8.89 -4.26
C ALA A 7 31.69 -9.80 -4.97
N LEU A 8 31.59 -11.04 -4.50
CA LEU A 8 30.62 -12.01 -5.01
C LEU A 8 29.24 -11.70 -4.39
N LEU A 9 28.40 -10.95 -5.12
CA LEU A 9 27.01 -10.68 -4.75
C LEU A 9 26.15 -11.92 -5.03
N LEU A 10 25.86 -12.70 -3.99
CA LEU A 10 24.87 -13.78 -4.04
C LEU A 10 23.47 -13.17 -3.93
N LEU A 11 22.80 -13.03 -5.07
CA LEU A 11 21.41 -12.58 -5.16
C LEU A 11 20.48 -13.73 -4.72
N SER A 12 19.76 -13.55 -3.62
CA SER A 12 18.66 -14.45 -3.25
C SER A 12 17.43 -14.12 -4.11
N PRO A 13 16.85 -15.10 -4.84
CA PRO A 13 15.62 -14.89 -5.57
C PRO A 13 14.44 -14.96 -4.58
N GLY A 14 14.11 -13.82 -3.96
CA GLY A 14 12.83 -13.67 -3.31
C GLY A 14 11.73 -13.66 -4.38
N ILE A 15 10.91 -14.71 -4.44
CA ILE A 15 9.70 -14.75 -5.28
C ILE A 15 8.72 -13.72 -4.70
N SER A 16 8.82 -12.47 -5.13
CA SER A 16 7.83 -11.46 -4.81
C SER A 16 6.65 -11.63 -5.75
N LEU A 17 5.58 -12.28 -5.29
CA LEU A 17 4.28 -12.20 -5.94
C LEU A 17 3.93 -10.72 -6.14
N ALA A 18 3.61 -10.35 -7.38
CA ALA A 18 3.32 -8.97 -7.76
C ALA A 18 2.22 -8.40 -6.84
N GLN A 19 2.54 -7.36 -6.10
CA GLN A 19 1.64 -6.72 -5.14
C GLN A 19 0.61 -5.85 -5.89
N ARG A 20 -0.68 -6.12 -5.72
CA ARG A 20 -1.74 -5.17 -6.10
C ARG A 20 -1.89 -4.15 -4.97
N ILE A 21 -1.38 -2.94 -5.17
CA ILE A 21 -1.63 -1.79 -4.28
C ILE A 21 -3.08 -1.38 -4.48
N ASN A 22 -3.86 -1.29 -3.38
CA ASN A 22 -5.19 -0.71 -3.45
C ASN A 22 -5.07 0.80 -3.24
N TYR A 23 -5.23 1.58 -4.31
CA TYR A 23 -5.10 3.04 -4.25
C TYR A 23 -6.35 3.74 -3.69
N TYR A 24 -7.52 3.09 -3.76
CA TYR A 24 -8.80 3.60 -3.25
C TYR A 24 -9.47 2.51 -2.41
N PRO A 25 -8.91 2.19 -1.23
CA PRO A 25 -9.39 1.13 -0.35
C PRO A 25 -10.74 1.42 0.29
N ASP A 26 -11.11 2.68 0.40
CA ASP A 26 -12.30 3.14 1.07
C ASP A 26 -13.44 3.32 0.05
N SER A 27 -14.66 2.88 0.36
CA SER A 27 -15.81 2.98 -0.55
C SER A 27 -17.12 3.36 0.14
N VAL A 28 -17.95 4.14 -0.53
CA VAL A 28 -19.30 4.55 -0.14
C VAL A 28 -20.21 4.21 -1.31
N ARG A 29 -21.29 3.49 -1.05
CA ARG A 29 -22.33 3.19 -2.03
C ARG A 29 -23.64 3.80 -1.57
N ILE A 30 -24.28 4.55 -2.45
CA ILE A 30 -25.58 5.16 -2.22
C ILE A 30 -26.53 4.61 -3.28
N GLU A 31 -27.58 3.92 -2.81
CA GLU A 31 -28.64 3.42 -3.67
C GLU A 31 -29.76 4.46 -3.75
N LEU A 32 -30.14 4.80 -4.97
CA LEU A 32 -31.16 5.78 -5.33
C LEU A 32 -32.29 5.04 -6.06
N PRO A 33 -33.17 4.32 -5.33
CA PRO A 33 -34.15 3.43 -5.94
C PRO A 33 -35.17 4.19 -6.80
N ASP A 34 -35.58 5.39 -6.39
CA ASP A 34 -36.53 6.22 -7.12
C ASP A 34 -35.98 6.66 -8.49
N GLN A 35 -34.65 6.76 -8.62
CA GLN A 35 -33.95 7.10 -9.87
C GLN A 35 -33.33 5.87 -10.53
N HIS A 36 -33.66 4.64 -10.08
CA HIS A 36 -33.09 3.40 -10.62
C HIS A 36 -31.54 3.46 -10.73
N ALA A 37 -30.90 4.10 -9.76
CA ALA A 37 -29.49 4.47 -9.84
C ALA A 37 -28.66 4.04 -8.63
N ILE A 38 -27.36 3.89 -8.87
CA ILE A 38 -26.37 3.56 -7.84
C ILE A 38 -25.18 4.49 -8.00
N LEU A 39 -24.83 5.16 -6.90
CA LEU A 39 -23.60 5.95 -6.79
C LEU A 39 -22.58 5.15 -5.97
N VAL A 40 -21.40 4.92 -6.54
CA VAL A 40 -20.25 4.34 -5.84
C VAL A 40 -19.15 5.38 -5.79
N ILE A 41 -18.61 5.62 -4.61
CA ILE A 41 -17.52 6.55 -4.34
C ILE A 41 -16.41 5.75 -3.70
N GLU A 42 -15.31 5.52 -4.40
CA GLU A 42 -14.09 5.02 -3.80
C GLU A 42 -13.13 6.17 -3.51
N MET A 43 -12.52 6.18 -2.33
CA MET A 43 -11.60 7.22 -1.89
C MET A 43 -10.29 6.62 -1.41
N ARG A 44 -9.25 7.44 -1.43
CA ARG A 44 -7.93 7.06 -0.96
C ARG A 44 -7.88 6.89 0.56
N ASP A 45 -8.54 7.78 1.30
CA ASP A 45 -8.62 7.77 2.76
C ASP A 45 -9.76 8.70 3.20
N PHE A 46 -10.91 8.15 3.58
CA PHE A 46 -12.07 8.93 4.04
C PHE A 46 -11.73 9.79 5.26
N SER A 47 -10.91 9.26 6.18
CA SER A 47 -10.65 9.89 7.47
C SER A 47 -9.82 11.17 7.37
N LYS A 48 -8.94 11.26 6.38
CA LYS A 48 -8.05 12.41 6.20
C LYS A 48 -8.63 13.53 5.35
N ARG A 49 -9.70 13.26 4.59
CA ARG A 49 -10.21 14.18 3.57
C ARG A 49 -11.74 14.22 3.51
N PRO A 50 -12.42 14.57 4.61
CA PRO A 50 -13.89 14.69 4.62
C PRO A 50 -14.40 15.74 3.62
N GLU A 51 -13.64 16.81 3.39
CA GLU A 51 -14.00 17.86 2.43
C GLU A 51 -14.04 17.35 0.99
N THR A 52 -13.22 16.35 0.64
CA THR A 52 -13.29 15.72 -0.68
C THR A 52 -14.64 15.03 -0.88
N LEU A 53 -15.16 14.34 0.14
CA LEU A 53 -16.49 13.70 0.08
C LEU A 53 -17.61 14.74 -0.08
N LYS A 54 -17.51 15.88 0.62
CA LYS A 54 -18.48 16.99 0.49
C LYS A 54 -18.48 17.67 -0.88
N SER A 55 -17.36 17.66 -1.60
CA SER A 55 -17.26 18.21 -2.96
C SER A 55 -17.77 17.27 -4.07
N ILE A 56 -18.06 16.00 -3.76
CA ILE A 56 -18.49 15.02 -4.77
C ILE A 56 -19.80 15.42 -5.46
N PRO A 57 -20.85 15.88 -4.76
CA PRO A 57 -22.10 16.26 -5.41
C PRO A 57 -21.92 17.36 -6.45
N SER A 58 -21.13 18.41 -6.15
CA SER A 58 -20.83 19.46 -7.14
C SER A 58 -20.03 18.91 -8.31
N LEU A 59 -19.03 18.06 -8.04
CA LEU A 59 -18.20 17.48 -9.08
C LEU A 59 -18.98 16.60 -10.07
N ILE A 60 -19.94 15.81 -9.56
CA ILE A 60 -20.86 15.01 -10.37
C ILE A 60 -21.71 15.93 -11.26
N LYS A 61 -22.30 17.00 -10.68
CA LYS A 61 -23.13 17.96 -11.42
C LYS A 61 -22.34 18.71 -12.50
N ASP A 62 -21.14 19.18 -12.20
CA ASP A 62 -20.29 19.89 -13.14
C ASP A 62 -19.88 18.99 -14.30
N THR A 63 -19.50 17.74 -14.00
CA THR A 63 -19.15 16.74 -15.02
C THR A 63 -20.33 16.42 -15.93
N TRP A 64 -21.51 16.24 -15.35
CA TRP A 64 -22.74 15.98 -16.10
C TRP A 64 -23.10 17.15 -17.02
N ASN A 65 -23.06 18.39 -16.52
CA ASN A 65 -23.34 19.58 -17.32
C ASN A 65 -22.36 19.73 -18.48
N ALA A 66 -21.07 19.48 -18.24
CA ALA A 66 -20.06 19.49 -19.30
C ALA A 66 -20.29 18.37 -20.33
N ALA A 67 -20.70 17.18 -19.88
CA ALA A 67 -21.05 16.09 -20.79
C ALA A 67 -22.28 16.43 -21.63
N LEU A 68 -23.33 17.01 -21.04
CA LEU A 68 -24.54 17.47 -21.75
C LEU A 68 -24.22 18.48 -22.86
N GLN A 69 -23.31 19.42 -22.60
CA GLN A 69 -22.86 20.38 -23.60
C GLN A 69 -22.09 19.73 -24.76
N ALA A 70 -21.39 18.62 -24.50
CA ALA A 70 -20.58 17.90 -25.48
C ALA A 70 -21.36 16.85 -26.28
N MET A 71 -22.54 16.44 -25.82
CA MET A 71 -23.36 15.42 -26.50
C MET A 71 -24.27 16.05 -27.56
N PRO A 72 -24.19 15.62 -28.84
CA PRO A 72 -25.24 15.93 -29.81
C PRO A 72 -26.53 15.23 -29.36
N GLY A 73 -27.66 15.91 -29.48
CA GLY A 73 -28.92 15.62 -28.78
C GLY A 73 -29.47 14.18 -28.84
N ASN A 74 -30.44 13.93 -27.96
CA ASN A 74 -31.22 12.71 -27.73
C ASN A 74 -30.51 11.39 -28.08
N GLN A 75 -29.63 10.92 -27.19
CA GLN A 75 -28.97 9.62 -27.32
C GLN A 75 -29.78 8.53 -26.62
N SER A 76 -30.24 7.54 -27.38
CA SER A 76 -31.05 6.43 -26.89
C SER A 76 -30.25 5.14 -26.63
N SER A 77 -29.00 5.07 -27.08
CA SER A 77 -28.10 3.94 -26.80
C SER A 77 -27.29 4.17 -25.52
N PRO A 78 -26.93 3.11 -24.77
CA PRO A 78 -26.14 3.25 -23.56
C PRO A 78 -24.73 3.74 -23.91
N HIS A 79 -24.28 4.77 -23.18
CA HIS A 79 -22.91 5.24 -23.24
C HIS A 79 -22.29 5.29 -21.86
N LYS A 80 -20.97 5.31 -21.87
CA LYS A 80 -20.11 5.54 -20.73
C LYS A 80 -19.53 6.95 -20.83
N ILE A 81 -19.75 7.77 -19.82
CA ILE A 81 -19.16 9.10 -19.66
C ILE A 81 -17.96 8.96 -18.72
N GLU A 82 -16.74 9.04 -19.25
CA GLU A 82 -15.51 8.99 -18.46
C GLU A 82 -14.91 10.38 -18.31
N ALA A 83 -14.85 10.89 -17.08
CA ALA A 83 -14.20 12.14 -16.74
C ALA A 83 -12.92 11.89 -15.94
N ARG A 84 -11.83 12.54 -16.33
CA ARG A 84 -10.56 12.55 -15.58
C ARG A 84 -10.22 13.97 -15.17
N ILE A 85 -10.04 14.19 -13.87
CA ILE A 85 -9.71 15.50 -13.30
C ILE A 85 -8.22 15.51 -12.99
N ILE A 86 -7.51 16.46 -13.60
CA ILE A 86 -6.08 16.67 -13.44
C ILE A 86 -5.90 18.01 -12.72
N PRO A 87 -5.45 18.01 -11.45
CA PRO A 87 -5.18 19.24 -10.70
C PRO A 87 -4.03 20.04 -11.33
N GLU A 88 -3.99 21.33 -11.04
CA GLU A 88 -2.88 22.19 -11.45
C GLU A 88 -1.55 21.70 -10.85
N GLY A 89 -0.51 21.63 -11.69
CA GLY A 89 0.83 21.17 -11.30
C GLY A 89 1.01 19.65 -11.23
N GLU A 90 0.00 18.86 -11.60
CA GLU A 90 0.14 17.41 -11.72
C GLU A 90 0.44 16.96 -13.16
N GLU A 91 1.23 15.89 -13.30
CA GLU A 91 1.63 15.34 -14.59
C GLU A 91 0.46 14.65 -15.30
N GLU A 92 0.14 15.10 -16.51
CA GLU A 92 -0.81 14.41 -17.40
C GLU A 92 -0.17 13.10 -17.89
N ILE A 93 -0.69 11.94 -17.46
CA ILE A 93 -0.37 10.67 -18.10
C ILE A 93 -1.17 10.62 -19.41
N VAL A 94 -0.51 10.95 -20.53
CA VAL A 94 -1.07 10.95 -21.88
C VAL A 94 -1.23 9.51 -22.35
N GLY A 95 -2.41 8.94 -22.08
CA GLY A 95 -2.79 7.59 -22.47
C GLY A 95 -3.62 6.92 -21.37
N TRP A 96 -4.77 6.35 -21.74
CA TRP A 96 -5.54 5.49 -20.83
C TRP A 96 -4.83 4.15 -20.57
N THR A 97 -3.81 3.80 -21.39
CA THR A 97 -3.06 2.54 -21.32
C THR A 97 -1.54 2.66 -21.33
N ASP A 98 -0.92 3.75 -21.77
CA ASP A 98 0.55 3.85 -21.81
C ASP A 98 1.06 5.23 -21.36
N ALA A 99 2.14 5.21 -20.58
CA ALA A 99 2.68 6.35 -19.85
C ALA A 99 3.96 6.88 -20.51
N THR A 100 3.88 7.67 -21.58
CA THR A 100 5.10 8.20 -22.24
C THR A 100 4.97 9.59 -22.89
N ASN A 101 4.09 10.48 -22.44
CA ASN A 101 4.23 11.90 -22.78
C ASN A 101 3.75 12.78 -21.62
N ILE A 102 4.63 13.67 -21.14
CA ILE A 102 4.46 14.50 -19.95
C ILE A 102 4.48 15.96 -20.39
N LYS A 103 3.40 16.73 -20.12
CA LYS A 103 3.44 18.19 -20.13
C LYS A 103 2.66 18.72 -18.92
N PRO A 104 3.18 19.73 -18.18
CA PRO A 104 2.41 20.42 -17.17
C PRO A 104 1.34 21.28 -17.87
N VAL A 105 0.08 21.02 -17.56
CA VAL A 105 -1.06 21.83 -18.00
C VAL A 105 -1.78 22.30 -16.74
N GLY A 106 -2.39 23.49 -16.76
CA GLY A 106 -3.27 23.95 -15.68
C GLY A 106 -4.41 22.95 -15.40
N SER A 107 -5.22 23.20 -14.37
CA SER A 107 -6.32 22.29 -14.01
C SER A 107 -7.19 21.93 -15.22
N LYS A 108 -7.33 20.65 -15.53
CA LYS A 108 -8.03 20.16 -16.74
C LYS A 108 -8.94 19.00 -16.40
N THR A 109 -10.17 19.05 -16.93
CA THR A 109 -11.10 17.91 -16.92
C THR A 109 -11.19 17.36 -18.33
N VAL A 110 -10.84 16.07 -18.52
CA VAL A 110 -10.95 15.37 -19.80
C VAL A 110 -12.19 14.49 -19.76
N ILE A 111 -13.17 14.76 -20.63
CA ILE A 111 -14.40 13.97 -20.75
C ILE A 111 -14.35 13.16 -22.03
N ARG A 112 -14.63 11.86 -21.92
CA ARG A 112 -14.74 10.92 -23.03
C ARG A 112 -16.10 10.24 -22.95
N ILE A 113 -16.80 10.18 -24.08
CA ILE A 113 -18.08 9.49 -24.18
C ILE A 113 -17.90 8.30 -25.12
N VAL A 114 -18.18 7.10 -24.63
CA VAL A 114 -17.91 5.83 -25.34
C VAL A 114 -19.20 5.03 -25.42
N PRO A 115 -19.61 4.53 -26.61
CA PRO A 115 -20.76 3.63 -26.70
C PRO A 115 -20.45 2.31 -25.98
N VAL A 116 -21.42 1.80 -25.21
CA VAL A 116 -21.29 0.49 -24.54
C VAL A 116 -21.79 -0.58 -25.51
N GLN A 117 -20.90 -1.49 -25.92
CA GLN A 117 -21.21 -2.50 -26.94
C GLN A 117 -22.18 -3.59 -26.44
N GLU A 118 -22.20 -3.90 -25.15
CA GLU A 118 -23.09 -4.91 -24.55
C GLU A 118 -23.73 -4.39 -23.26
N ARG A 119 -25.06 -4.48 -23.17
CA ARG A 119 -25.82 -4.20 -21.94
C ARG A 119 -25.62 -5.36 -20.95
N ALA A 120 -24.56 -5.32 -20.15
CA ALA A 120 -24.31 -6.31 -19.11
C ALA A 120 -24.77 -5.79 -17.75
N THR A 121 -25.42 -6.67 -16.97
CA THR A 121 -25.71 -6.45 -15.55
C THR A 121 -24.63 -7.16 -14.76
N ASP A 122 -23.90 -6.43 -13.93
CA ASP A 122 -22.89 -7.02 -13.07
C ASP A 122 -23.50 -7.42 -11.74
N ILE A 123 -23.28 -8.67 -11.34
CA ILE A 123 -23.75 -9.22 -10.07
C ILE A 123 -22.54 -9.67 -9.25
N THR A 124 -22.29 -9.02 -8.12
CA THR A 124 -21.30 -9.51 -7.14
C THR A 124 -22.01 -10.37 -6.11
N VAL A 125 -21.59 -11.64 -6.01
CA VAL A 125 -22.10 -12.60 -5.04
C VAL A 125 -21.00 -12.95 -4.04
N ILE A 126 -21.25 -12.73 -2.74
CA ILE A 126 -20.33 -13.12 -1.65
C ILE A 126 -21.07 -14.08 -0.72
N ASN A 127 -20.50 -15.27 -0.49
CA ASN A 127 -21.09 -16.31 0.37
C ASN A 127 -22.56 -16.62 0.00
N ASN A 128 -22.84 -16.78 -1.29
CA ASN A 128 -24.19 -17.03 -1.84
C ASN A 128 -25.23 -15.93 -1.58
N LYS A 129 -24.80 -14.72 -1.21
CA LYS A 129 -25.65 -13.54 -1.13
C LYS A 129 -25.26 -12.56 -2.22
N VAL A 130 -26.23 -12.09 -3.00
CA VAL A 130 -26.03 -10.96 -3.91
C VAL A 130 -25.74 -9.74 -3.05
N VAL A 131 -24.51 -9.24 -3.13
CA VAL A 131 -24.07 -8.04 -2.39
C VAL A 131 -24.08 -6.81 -3.30
N GLU A 132 -23.99 -7.01 -4.61
CA GLU A 132 -23.97 -5.95 -5.60
C GLU A 132 -24.76 -6.38 -6.83
N LEU A 133 -25.53 -5.44 -7.36
CA LEU A 133 -26.27 -5.56 -8.60
C LEU A 133 -26.15 -4.21 -9.29
N LEU A 134 -25.32 -4.11 -10.33
CA LEU A 134 -25.15 -2.89 -11.12
C LEU A 134 -26.08 -2.97 -12.34
N PRO A 135 -27.00 -2.01 -12.53
CA PRO A 135 -27.93 -2.06 -13.65
C PRO A 135 -27.18 -1.97 -14.98
N ALA A 136 -27.67 -2.70 -15.99
CA ALA A 136 -27.18 -2.52 -17.36
C ALA A 136 -27.68 -1.17 -17.89
N GLY A 137 -26.79 -0.30 -18.37
CA GLY A 137 -27.23 0.99 -18.89
C GLY A 137 -26.10 2.03 -18.99
N TRP A 138 -26.39 3.22 -18.50
CA TRP A 138 -25.48 4.36 -18.52
C TRP A 138 -24.56 4.35 -17.30
N GLU A 139 -23.30 4.65 -17.54
CA GLU A 139 -22.27 4.79 -16.50
C GLU A 139 -21.60 6.15 -16.65
N MET A 140 -21.56 6.92 -15.58
CA MET A 140 -20.67 8.07 -15.46
C MET A 140 -19.55 7.75 -14.48
N ARG A 141 -18.31 7.77 -14.97
CA ARG A 141 -17.10 7.50 -14.20
C ARG A 141 -16.26 8.76 -14.08
N ILE A 142 -16.00 9.21 -12.86
CA ILE A 142 -15.15 10.36 -12.57
C ILE A 142 -13.91 9.87 -11.81
N THR A 143 -12.72 10.17 -12.32
CA THR A 143 -11.46 9.78 -11.68
C THR A 143 -10.63 11.01 -11.36
N SER A 144 -10.25 11.14 -10.09
CA SER A 144 -9.28 12.11 -9.59
C SER A 144 -8.20 11.39 -8.79
N LYS A 145 -7.18 12.13 -8.34
CA LYS A 145 -6.15 11.61 -7.43
C LYS A 145 -6.70 11.09 -6.10
N GLU A 146 -7.81 11.64 -5.64
CA GLU A 146 -8.32 11.40 -4.29
C GLU A 146 -9.55 10.50 -4.25
N ALA A 147 -10.30 10.46 -5.35
CA ALA A 147 -11.52 9.65 -5.47
C ALA A 147 -11.73 9.09 -6.88
N ARG A 148 -12.38 7.93 -6.94
CA ARG A 148 -13.05 7.39 -8.10
C ARG A 148 -14.54 7.34 -7.81
N ILE A 149 -15.35 7.85 -8.74
CA ILE A 149 -16.79 7.95 -8.57
C ILE A 149 -17.43 7.27 -9.76
N TRP A 150 -18.47 6.49 -9.51
CA TRP A 150 -19.30 5.86 -10.51
C TRP A 150 -20.75 6.17 -10.23
N VAL A 151 -21.48 6.57 -11.26
CA VAL A 151 -22.93 6.70 -11.23
C VAL A 151 -23.49 5.77 -12.28
N TYR A 152 -24.23 4.77 -11.84
CA TYR A 152 -24.89 3.78 -12.69
C TYR A 152 -26.37 4.06 -12.75
N SER A 153 -26.96 3.93 -13.93
CA SER A 153 -28.41 3.95 -14.11
C SER A 153 -28.80 3.15 -15.35
N ASP A 154 -30.02 2.68 -15.43
CA ASP A 154 -30.54 1.93 -16.58
C ASP A 154 -30.81 2.81 -17.81
N THR A 155 -31.16 4.09 -17.61
CA THR A 155 -31.46 5.06 -18.69
C THR A 155 -30.68 6.37 -18.54
N PHE A 156 -30.62 7.14 -19.64
CA PHE A 156 -29.97 8.45 -19.64
C PHE A 156 -30.72 9.48 -18.76
N GLU A 157 -32.06 9.42 -18.79
CA GLU A 157 -32.94 10.30 -18.02
C GLU A 157 -32.76 10.05 -16.53
N HIS A 158 -32.83 8.78 -16.11
CA HIS A 158 -32.60 8.37 -14.73
C HIS A 158 -31.17 8.70 -14.24
N LEU A 159 -30.15 8.59 -15.11
CA LEU A 159 -28.81 9.07 -14.79
C LEU A 159 -28.81 10.59 -14.51
N GLY A 160 -29.49 11.37 -15.36
CA GLY A 160 -29.63 12.81 -15.18
C GLY A 160 -30.35 13.17 -13.88
N GLU A 161 -31.44 12.50 -13.56
CA GLU A 161 -32.18 12.66 -12.30
C GLU A 161 -31.31 12.32 -11.09
N ALA A 162 -30.58 11.20 -11.14
CA ALA A 162 -29.68 10.78 -10.06
C ALA A 162 -28.58 11.80 -9.78
N VAL A 163 -28.06 12.48 -10.81
CA VAL A 163 -27.07 13.56 -10.65
C VAL A 163 -27.67 14.80 -9.98
N GLN A 164 -28.97 15.05 -10.16
CA GLN A 164 -29.64 16.22 -9.57
C GLN A 164 -30.01 16.03 -8.10
N VAL A 165 -30.12 14.78 -7.62
CA VAL A 165 -30.40 14.47 -6.22
C VAL A 165 -29.47 15.25 -5.29
N ASP A 166 -30.04 15.90 -4.27
CA ASP A 166 -29.24 16.55 -3.23
C ASP A 166 -28.62 15.50 -2.30
N LEU A 167 -27.36 15.20 -2.57
CA LEU A 167 -26.56 14.26 -1.80
C LEU A 167 -25.93 14.90 -0.56
N THR A 168 -26.09 16.21 -0.33
CA THR A 168 -25.43 16.92 0.79
C THR A 168 -25.79 16.31 2.13
N ALA A 169 -27.09 16.09 2.38
CA ALA A 169 -27.57 15.46 3.60
C ALA A 169 -27.06 14.01 3.76
N ALA A 170 -26.84 13.30 2.66
CA ALA A 170 -26.25 11.96 2.68
C ALA A 170 -24.77 12.01 3.06
N MET A 171 -24.00 12.91 2.45
CA MET A 171 -22.58 13.10 2.77
C MET A 171 -22.37 13.58 4.21
N ASP A 172 -23.23 14.47 4.70
CA ASP A 172 -23.19 14.94 6.09
C ASP A 172 -23.48 13.81 7.07
N LYS A 173 -24.50 12.97 6.79
CA LYS A 173 -24.78 11.77 7.61
C LYS A 173 -23.60 10.80 7.61
N ILE A 174 -23.00 10.55 6.45
CA ILE A 174 -21.85 9.64 6.32
C ILE A 174 -20.65 10.18 7.09
N THR A 175 -20.34 11.47 6.97
CA THR A 175 -19.19 12.09 7.66
C THR A 175 -19.41 12.22 9.17
N ALA A 176 -20.66 12.36 9.63
CA ALA A 176 -21.03 12.43 11.04
C ALA A 176 -21.07 11.04 11.73
N GLU A 177 -21.09 9.94 10.97
CA GLU A 177 -21.12 8.59 11.53
C GLU A 177 -19.84 8.34 12.36
N PRO A 178 -19.93 7.98 13.66
CA PRO A 178 -18.77 7.84 14.53
C PRO A 178 -17.71 6.86 14.00
N ASN A 179 -18.18 5.80 13.33
CA ASN A 179 -17.31 4.79 12.73
C ASN A 179 -16.55 5.32 11.50
N PHE A 180 -17.06 6.35 10.81
CA PHE A 180 -16.47 6.93 9.61
C PHE A 180 -15.02 7.40 9.83
N GLN A 181 -14.76 8.06 10.96
CA GLN A 181 -13.42 8.55 11.32
C GLN A 181 -12.41 7.41 11.59
N HIS A 182 -12.91 6.19 11.82
CA HIS A 182 -12.11 5.02 12.17
C HIS A 182 -11.96 4.01 11.03
N LEU A 183 -12.67 4.19 9.91
CA LEU A 183 -12.67 3.28 8.75
C LEU A 183 -11.26 3.05 8.18
N GLY A 184 -10.51 4.11 7.91
CA GLY A 184 -9.15 4.03 7.37
C GLY A 184 -8.07 3.53 8.35
N LYS A 185 -8.37 3.51 9.66
CA LYS A 185 -7.41 3.05 10.70
C LYS A 185 -7.52 1.54 10.97
N ASN A 186 -8.71 0.98 10.80
CA ASN A 186 -9.03 -0.37 11.29
C ASN A 186 -9.36 -1.39 10.19
N THR A 187 -9.39 -0.98 8.91
CA THR A 187 -9.81 -1.84 7.80
C THR A 187 -8.92 -1.70 6.57
N ILE A 188 -8.83 -2.77 5.77
CA ILE A 188 -8.15 -2.75 4.45
C ILE A 188 -9.11 -2.29 3.36
N GLN A 189 -10.40 -2.55 3.55
CA GLN A 189 -11.46 -2.04 2.71
C GLN A 189 -12.59 -1.60 3.61
N ALA A 190 -12.90 -0.32 3.58
CA ALA A 190 -14.10 0.23 4.20
C ALA A 190 -15.20 0.30 3.16
N PHE A 191 -16.41 -0.08 3.54
CA PHE A 191 -17.58 0.05 2.68
C PHE A 191 -18.76 0.52 3.51
N ILE A 192 -19.41 1.59 3.05
CA ILE A 192 -20.64 2.13 3.64
C ILE A 192 -21.72 1.99 2.60
N GLN A 193 -22.82 1.33 2.94
CA GLN A 193 -24.00 1.29 2.09
C GLN A 193 -25.07 2.21 2.65
N MET A 194 -25.65 3.03 1.80
CA MET A 194 -26.78 3.89 2.13
C MET A 194 -27.96 3.50 1.24
N ARG A 195 -29.09 3.21 1.88
CA ARG A 195 -30.36 2.88 1.22
C ARG A 195 -31.48 3.66 1.91
N ASN A 196 -32.33 4.33 1.12
CA ASN A 196 -33.47 5.09 1.64
C ASN A 196 -33.09 6.08 2.76
N GLN A 197 -31.98 6.81 2.56
CA GLN A 197 -31.40 7.74 3.52
C GLN A 197 -30.99 7.16 4.89
N ARG A 198 -30.92 5.83 5.00
CA ARG A 198 -30.41 5.10 6.16
C ARG A 198 -29.07 4.47 5.80
N ILE A 199 -28.12 4.55 6.73
CA ILE A 199 -26.85 3.84 6.62
C ILE A 199 -27.13 2.39 7.00
N ASP A 200 -27.09 1.49 6.01
CA ASP A 200 -27.11 0.05 6.24
C ASP A 200 -25.65 -0.39 6.37
N GLN A 201 -25.16 -0.45 7.61
CA GLN A 201 -23.76 -0.81 7.86
C GLN A 201 -23.52 -2.28 7.50
N SER A 202 -22.94 -2.56 6.34
CA SER A 202 -22.34 -3.88 6.08
C SER A 202 -20.86 -3.82 6.48
N VAL A 203 -20.57 -4.27 7.71
CA VAL A 203 -19.20 -4.45 8.21
C VAL A 203 -18.43 -5.36 7.24
N LEU A 204 -17.43 -4.81 6.54
CA LEU A 204 -16.44 -5.62 5.85
C LEU A 204 -15.59 -6.34 6.90
N LYS A 205 -15.83 -7.65 7.01
CA LYS A 205 -15.06 -8.58 7.82
C LYS A 205 -13.57 -8.31 7.65
N ARG A 206 -12.85 -8.23 8.79
CA ARG A 206 -11.40 -8.36 8.89
C ARG A 206 -10.93 -9.50 7.99
N LYS A 207 -10.56 -9.21 6.75
CA LYS A 207 -9.56 -10.03 6.08
C LYS A 207 -8.27 -9.49 6.64
N TYR A 208 -7.65 -10.25 7.54
CA TYR A 208 -6.32 -9.92 8.02
C TYR A 208 -5.48 -9.50 6.82
N PRO A 209 -4.66 -8.46 6.94
CA PRO A 209 -3.82 -8.05 5.85
C PRO A 209 -3.05 -9.27 5.38
N GLY A 210 -2.54 -9.25 4.16
CA GLY A 210 -1.59 -10.28 3.70
C GLY A 210 -0.28 -10.26 4.49
N ASP A 211 -0.37 -10.02 5.80
CA ASP A 211 0.52 -10.35 6.87
C ASP A 211 1.04 -11.75 6.63
N ASN A 212 2.34 -11.83 6.69
CA ASN A 212 3.04 -13.04 6.33
C ASN A 212 4.11 -13.32 7.37
N ILE A 213 4.18 -14.59 7.72
CA ILE A 213 5.34 -15.16 8.36
C ILE A 213 6.37 -15.38 7.25
N PHE A 214 7.61 -14.99 7.47
CA PHE A 214 8.71 -15.22 6.53
C PHE A 214 9.92 -15.83 7.25
N LEU A 215 10.61 -16.70 6.53
CA LEU A 215 11.90 -17.25 6.92
C LEU A 215 12.89 -16.95 5.80
N THR A 216 14.00 -16.27 6.13
CA THR A 216 15.01 -15.87 5.15
C THR A 216 16.41 -16.11 5.68
N GLY A 217 17.28 -16.67 4.83
CA GLY A 217 18.71 -16.72 5.08
C GLY A 217 19.44 -15.66 4.27
N THR A 218 20.38 -14.95 4.88
CA THR A 218 21.24 -13.97 4.21
C THR A 218 22.71 -14.22 4.55
N ALA A 219 23.58 -13.82 3.64
CA ALA A 219 25.03 -13.82 3.84
C ALA A 219 25.55 -12.39 3.66
N GLY A 220 26.52 -12.00 4.48
CA GLY A 220 27.09 -10.66 4.49
C GLY A 220 28.56 -10.65 4.90
N ILE A 221 29.12 -9.45 4.92
CA ILE A 221 30.48 -9.19 5.41
C ILE A 221 30.35 -8.09 6.45
N GLY A 222 30.90 -8.31 7.64
CA GLY A 222 30.98 -7.32 8.70
C GLY A 222 32.43 -6.94 9.01
N LEU A 223 32.58 -5.83 9.70
CA LEU A 223 33.83 -5.36 10.28
C LEU A 223 33.59 -5.23 11.78
N PHE A 224 34.40 -5.88 12.60
CA PHE A 224 34.35 -5.76 14.05
C PHE A 224 35.76 -5.42 14.53
N ARG A 225 35.91 -4.24 15.17
CA ARG A 225 37.22 -3.64 15.43
C ARG A 225 38.03 -3.52 14.13
N ASP A 226 39.12 -4.27 14.01
CA ASP A 226 40.05 -4.32 12.88
C ASP A 226 39.89 -5.59 12.02
N LYS A 227 38.93 -6.46 12.32
CA LYS A 227 38.76 -7.76 11.67
C LYS A 227 37.50 -7.82 10.79
N ILE A 228 37.70 -8.18 9.53
CA ILE A 228 36.62 -8.49 8.58
C ILE A 228 36.16 -9.92 8.83
N TYR A 229 34.85 -10.15 8.87
CA TYR A 229 34.26 -11.47 9.05
C TYR A 229 33.10 -11.70 8.09
N PRO A 230 32.98 -12.90 7.48
CA PRO A 230 31.73 -13.34 6.88
C PRO A 230 30.65 -13.50 7.95
N GLN A 231 29.42 -13.15 7.58
CA GLN A 231 28.24 -13.31 8.43
C GLN A 231 27.19 -14.16 7.72
N LEU A 232 26.58 -15.08 8.45
CA LEU A 232 25.40 -15.82 8.03
C LEU A 232 24.26 -15.53 8.99
N THR A 233 23.15 -15.04 8.45
CA THR A 233 22.00 -14.61 9.23
C THR A 233 20.77 -15.41 8.83
N LEU A 234 20.06 -15.94 9.83
CA LEU A 234 18.75 -16.55 9.65
C LEU A 234 17.69 -15.68 10.34
N THR A 235 16.68 -15.28 9.60
CA THR A 235 15.63 -14.38 10.10
C THR A 235 14.27 -15.05 9.98
N LEU A 236 13.56 -15.17 11.09
CA LEU A 236 12.15 -15.53 11.16
C LEU A 236 11.36 -14.29 11.57
N GLY A 237 10.42 -13.83 10.76
CA GLY A 237 9.69 -12.61 11.06
C GLY A 237 8.25 -12.58 10.62
N LEU A 238 7.55 -11.57 11.13
CA LEU A 238 6.19 -11.20 10.77
C LEU A 238 6.26 -9.85 10.06
N THR A 239 5.60 -9.74 8.91
CA THR A 239 5.36 -8.44 8.28
C THR A 239 3.89 -8.11 8.37
N PHE A 240 3.57 -6.87 8.73
CA PHE A 240 2.24 -6.30 8.79
C PHE A 240 2.03 -5.30 7.67
N ARG A 241 0.89 -5.37 6.99
CA ARG A 241 0.54 -4.40 5.92
C ARG A 241 -0.28 -3.24 6.44
N ASP A 242 -0.20 -2.12 5.75
CA ASP A 242 -1.11 -0.99 5.96
C ASP A 242 -2.46 -1.20 5.24
N HIS A 243 -3.34 -0.26 5.49
CA HIS A 243 -4.65 -0.11 4.86
C HIS A 243 -4.63 -0.11 3.32
N PHE A 244 -3.53 0.30 2.68
CA PHE A 244 -3.36 0.30 1.22
C PHE A 244 -2.85 -1.05 0.68
N GLY A 245 -2.67 -2.05 1.56
CA GLY A 245 -2.09 -3.34 1.23
C GLY A 245 -0.56 -3.32 1.05
N ARG A 246 0.12 -2.24 1.46
CA ARG A 246 1.59 -2.11 1.39
C ARG A 246 2.22 -2.69 2.64
N LYS A 247 3.39 -3.31 2.53
CA LYS A 247 4.17 -3.72 3.71
C LYS A 247 4.52 -2.46 4.53
N ASN A 248 4.21 -2.44 5.82
CA ASN A 248 4.34 -1.24 6.65
C ASN A 248 5.29 -1.46 7.82
N ILE A 249 5.07 -2.53 8.58
CA ILE A 249 5.87 -2.84 9.76
C ILE A 249 6.35 -4.28 9.62
N ARG A 250 7.57 -4.59 10.07
CA ARG A 250 7.98 -5.97 10.31
C ARG A 250 8.69 -6.08 11.65
N THR A 251 8.54 -7.24 12.27
CA THR A 251 9.31 -7.62 13.46
C THR A 251 9.88 -9.00 13.25
N SER A 252 11.11 -9.21 13.70
CA SER A 252 11.82 -10.44 13.39
C SER A 252 12.66 -10.93 14.55
N LEU A 253 12.76 -12.25 14.66
CA LEU A 253 13.80 -12.95 15.39
C LEU A 253 14.96 -13.21 14.42
N VAL A 254 16.15 -12.75 14.78
CA VAL A 254 17.35 -12.78 13.95
C VAL A 254 18.41 -13.61 14.65
N TRP A 255 18.89 -14.65 13.98
CA TRP A 255 20.03 -15.44 14.43
C TRP A 255 21.23 -15.15 13.53
N ASP A 256 22.16 -14.37 14.06
CA ASP A 256 23.39 -14.00 13.37
C ASP A 256 24.52 -14.95 13.76
N ASN A 257 25.31 -15.37 12.78
CA ASN A 257 26.54 -16.13 12.96
C ASN A 257 27.69 -15.35 12.35
N MET A 258 28.64 -14.92 13.18
CA MET A 258 29.86 -14.23 12.80
C MET A 258 30.99 -15.24 12.73
N LEU A 259 31.64 -15.33 11.57
CA LEU A 259 32.68 -16.33 11.31
C LEU A 259 34.05 -15.64 11.27
N PHE A 260 34.83 -15.83 12.31
CA PHE A 260 36.19 -15.31 12.38
C PHE A 260 37.21 -16.42 12.12
N THR A 261 38.10 -16.20 11.17
CA THR A 261 39.19 -17.15 10.89
C THR A 261 40.49 -16.59 11.42
N GLU A 262 41.19 -17.39 12.21
CA GLU A 262 42.53 -17.09 12.72
C GLU A 262 43.51 -18.14 12.22
N LYS A 263 44.78 -17.76 12.10
CA LYS A 263 45.86 -18.66 11.73
C LYS A 263 46.85 -18.81 12.91
N PRO A 264 46.53 -19.62 13.92
CA PRO A 264 47.51 -20.02 14.93
C PRO A 264 48.66 -20.84 14.33
N VAL A 265 49.68 -21.11 15.16
CA VAL A 265 50.88 -21.87 14.78
C VAL A 265 50.54 -23.28 14.27
N GLU A 266 49.44 -23.88 14.78
CA GLU A 266 49.02 -25.25 14.48
C GLU A 266 48.01 -25.39 13.34
N GLY A 267 47.64 -24.30 12.65
CA GLY A 267 46.72 -24.38 11.52
C GLY A 267 45.74 -23.21 11.42
N TYR A 268 44.61 -23.42 10.75
CA TYR A 268 43.51 -22.46 10.72
C TYR A 268 42.46 -22.83 11.78
N GLN A 269 42.04 -21.84 12.56
CA GLN A 269 40.97 -21.99 13.53
C GLN A 269 39.79 -21.12 13.13
N LEU A 270 38.59 -21.71 13.12
CA LEU A 270 37.33 -21.01 12.87
C LEU A 270 36.59 -20.76 14.18
N ASN A 271 36.43 -19.49 14.52
CA ASN A 271 35.69 -19.04 15.69
C ASN A 271 34.31 -18.53 15.25
N ILE A 272 33.25 -19.20 15.70
CA ILE A 272 31.87 -18.84 15.39
C ILE A 272 31.24 -18.20 16.63
N ASN A 273 30.84 -16.94 16.51
CA ASN A 273 30.08 -16.22 17.52
C ASN A 273 28.66 -16.00 17.03
N SER A 274 27.67 -16.33 17.84
CA SER A 274 26.26 -16.25 17.42
C SER A 274 25.44 -15.35 18.34
N PHE A 275 24.63 -14.49 17.74
CA PHE A 275 23.69 -13.62 18.43
C PHE A 275 22.25 -14.02 18.12
N LEU A 276 21.40 -14.01 19.15
CA LEU A 276 19.96 -14.07 18.99
C LEU A 276 19.38 -12.68 19.28
N SER A 277 18.69 -12.11 18.30
CA SER A 277 18.22 -10.73 18.34
C SER A 277 16.76 -10.60 17.98
N LEU A 278 16.12 -9.55 18.49
CA LEU A 278 14.81 -9.07 18.05
C LEU A 278 15.00 -7.78 17.27
N SER A 279 14.29 -7.64 16.15
CA SER A 279 14.24 -6.40 15.38
C SER A 279 12.81 -5.89 15.20
N PHE A 280 12.70 -4.57 15.06
CA PHE A 280 11.50 -3.88 14.67
C PHE A 280 11.83 -2.87 13.57
N GLU A 281 11.06 -2.90 12.48
CA GLU A 281 11.38 -2.15 11.28
C GLU A 281 10.12 -1.57 10.65
N LYS A 282 10.24 -0.36 10.11
CA LYS A 282 9.17 0.36 9.45
C LYS A 282 9.56 0.65 8.00
N ASN A 283 8.62 0.42 7.09
CA ASN A 283 8.77 0.79 5.70
C ASN A 283 8.37 2.26 5.52
N PHE A 284 9.32 3.09 5.07
CA PHE A 284 9.08 4.51 4.83
C PHE A 284 8.66 4.82 3.38
N ASN A 285 8.70 3.84 2.49
CA ASN A 285 8.31 4.07 1.12
C ASN A 285 6.79 4.11 0.96
N THR A 286 6.29 5.28 0.55
CA THR A 286 4.87 5.53 0.30
C THR A 286 4.50 5.61 -1.17
N LYS A 287 5.48 5.63 -2.09
CA LYS A 287 5.29 5.96 -3.51
C LYS A 287 5.68 4.84 -4.47
N THR A 288 6.77 4.12 -4.20
CA THR A 288 7.28 3.10 -5.14
C THR A 288 6.96 1.69 -4.66
N LYS A 289 7.08 0.71 -5.56
CA LYS A 289 6.80 -0.71 -5.25
C LYS A 289 7.90 -1.37 -4.39
N SER A 290 9.01 -0.69 -4.14
CA SER A 290 10.15 -1.22 -3.40
C SER A 290 10.14 -0.75 -1.95
N PRO A 291 10.04 -1.65 -0.96
CA PRO A 291 10.07 -1.20 0.42
C PRO A 291 11.44 -0.62 0.78
N GLN A 292 11.43 0.45 1.58
CA GLN A 292 12.60 1.07 2.19
C GLN A 292 12.48 0.88 3.69
N TRP A 293 13.14 -0.16 4.20
CA TRP A 293 13.05 -0.51 5.61
C TRP A 293 14.10 0.24 6.42
N LEU A 294 13.64 0.90 7.47
CA LEU A 294 14.49 1.43 8.54
C LEU A 294 14.00 0.85 9.86
N GLY A 295 14.94 0.36 10.66
CA GLY A 295 14.59 -0.27 11.91
C GLY A 295 15.73 -0.33 12.90
N ILE A 296 15.41 -0.89 14.05
CA ILE A 296 16.34 -1.09 15.16
C ILE A 296 16.21 -2.53 15.66
N GLY A 297 17.27 -3.04 16.26
CA GLY A 297 17.24 -4.33 16.92
C GLY A 297 18.22 -4.42 18.07
N ALA A 298 17.98 -5.39 18.93
CA ALA A 298 18.82 -5.71 20.05
C ALA A 298 18.89 -7.23 20.23
N GLY A 299 20.03 -7.74 20.70
CA GLY A 299 20.25 -9.17 20.88
C GLY A 299 21.31 -9.51 21.90
N PHE A 300 21.40 -10.79 22.20
CA PHE A 300 22.34 -11.35 23.17
C PHE A 300 23.25 -12.38 22.50
N LEU A 301 24.51 -12.42 22.94
CA LEU A 301 25.46 -13.44 22.51
C LEU A 301 25.05 -14.79 23.12
N VAL A 302 24.61 -15.72 22.29
CA VAL A 302 24.16 -17.06 22.70
C VAL A 302 25.24 -18.12 22.50
N ARG A 303 26.19 -17.87 21.60
CA ARG A 303 27.35 -18.73 21.39
C ARG A 303 28.60 -17.86 21.32
N LYS A 304 29.55 -18.15 22.19
CA LYS A 304 30.85 -17.48 22.24
C LYS A 304 31.95 -18.45 21.83
N ASN A 305 32.83 -18.03 20.94
CA ASN A 305 34.05 -18.76 20.60
C ASN A 305 35.22 -17.80 20.33
N GLY A 306 36.38 -18.11 20.89
CA GLY A 306 37.56 -17.22 20.93
C GLY A 306 37.36 -15.97 21.80
N ASP A 307 38.29 -15.03 21.69
CA ASP A 307 38.38 -13.84 22.56
C ASP A 307 37.80 -12.56 21.91
N TYR A 308 36.89 -12.73 20.95
CA TYR A 308 36.22 -11.63 20.26
C TYR A 308 35.29 -10.85 21.18
N PHE A 309 34.60 -11.59 22.06
CA PHE A 309 33.66 -11.07 23.04
C PHE A 309 34.03 -11.61 24.42
N THR A 310 33.89 -10.81 25.46
CA THR A 310 34.19 -11.20 26.84
C THR A 310 32.91 -11.17 27.67
N GLY A 311 32.77 -12.09 28.63
CA GLY A 311 31.60 -12.16 29.49
C GLY A 311 30.26 -12.25 28.74
N ASN A 312 29.19 -11.80 29.41
CA ASN A 312 27.90 -11.57 28.77
C ASN A 312 27.99 -10.38 27.83
N THR A 313 27.42 -10.52 26.63
CA THR A 313 27.49 -9.49 25.60
C THR A 313 26.12 -9.23 24.98
N MET A 314 25.74 -7.95 24.89
CA MET A 314 24.57 -7.46 24.16
C MET A 314 24.99 -6.77 22.87
N LYS A 315 24.14 -6.85 21.86
CA LYS A 315 24.26 -6.16 20.58
C LYS A 315 23.07 -5.24 20.37
N PHE A 316 23.30 -4.03 19.88
CA PHE A 316 22.29 -3.11 19.36
C PHE A 316 22.63 -2.78 17.92
N PHE A 317 21.65 -2.65 17.05
CA PHE A 317 21.90 -2.39 15.65
C PHE A 317 20.78 -1.58 15.01
N ILE A 318 21.13 -0.86 13.94
CA ILE A 318 20.20 -0.09 13.11
C ILE A 318 20.16 -0.77 11.75
N ILE A 319 18.98 -1.06 11.22
CA ILE A 319 18.81 -1.64 9.89
C ILE A 319 18.43 -0.53 8.93
N HIS A 320 19.15 -0.37 7.82
CA HIS A 320 18.78 0.53 6.74
C HIS A 320 18.90 -0.17 5.37
N GLU A 321 17.76 -0.53 4.78
CA GLU A 321 17.69 -1.09 3.44
C GLU A 321 17.52 0.01 2.38
N MET A 322 18.48 0.12 1.46
CA MET A 322 18.45 1.11 0.39
C MET A 322 17.47 0.71 -0.74
N GLU A 323 16.97 1.69 -1.48
CA GLU A 323 15.89 1.54 -2.48
C GLU A 323 16.15 0.47 -3.56
N ASN A 324 17.42 0.19 -3.87
CA ASN A 324 17.83 -0.79 -4.87
C ASN A 324 17.90 -2.25 -4.38
N ARG A 325 17.41 -2.55 -3.17
CA ARG A 325 17.22 -3.91 -2.59
C ARG A 325 18.46 -4.83 -2.54
N ARG A 326 19.63 -4.39 -2.98
CA ARG A 326 20.86 -5.19 -3.08
C ARG A 326 21.86 -4.89 -1.97
N ILE A 327 21.67 -3.77 -1.26
CA ILE A 327 22.60 -3.31 -0.23
C ILE A 327 21.77 -2.90 0.98
N SER A 328 22.11 -3.49 2.13
CA SER A 328 21.65 -3.09 3.44
C SER A 328 22.87 -2.66 4.24
N LEU A 329 22.75 -1.55 4.98
CA LEU A 329 23.75 -1.10 5.93
C LEU A 329 23.23 -1.37 7.33
N GLN A 330 24.04 -2.01 8.15
CA GLN A 330 23.71 -2.31 9.54
C GLN A 330 24.86 -1.91 10.46
N PRO A 331 24.87 -0.68 11.00
CA PRO A 331 25.76 -0.32 12.10
C PRO A 331 25.40 -1.15 13.34
N GLU A 332 26.40 -1.71 13.99
CA GLU A 332 26.25 -2.55 15.18
C GLU A 332 27.07 -1.99 16.33
N PHE A 333 26.53 -2.12 17.54
CA PHE A 333 27.11 -1.63 18.78
C PHE A 333 27.07 -2.75 19.81
N TYR A 334 28.18 -2.96 20.51
CA TYR A 334 28.34 -4.10 21.41
C TYR A 334 28.61 -3.63 22.83
N LEU A 335 27.82 -4.10 23.79
CA LEU A 335 28.09 -4.00 25.22
C LEU A 335 28.63 -5.35 25.70
N THR A 336 29.93 -5.45 25.90
CA THR A 336 30.65 -6.67 26.30
C THR A 336 31.20 -6.56 27.72
N ASP A 337 31.85 -7.62 28.20
CA ASP A 337 32.46 -7.71 29.53
C ASP A 337 31.43 -7.49 30.64
N ASP A 338 30.33 -8.27 30.57
CA ASP A 338 29.17 -8.15 31.47
C ASP A 338 28.57 -6.74 31.44
N PHE A 339 28.44 -6.20 30.22
CA PHE A 339 27.85 -4.89 29.92
C PHE A 339 28.64 -3.67 30.42
N LYS A 340 29.91 -3.86 30.76
CA LYS A 340 30.79 -2.80 31.28
C LYS A 340 31.57 -2.07 30.20
N LYS A 341 31.75 -2.69 29.03
CA LYS A 341 32.58 -2.14 27.94
C LYS A 341 31.77 -1.98 26.66
N PHE A 342 31.90 -0.82 26.05
CA PHE A 342 31.33 -0.52 24.74
C PHE A 342 32.35 -0.80 23.63
N ALA A 343 31.93 -1.47 22.56
CA ALA A 343 32.72 -1.73 21.38
C ALA A 343 31.90 -1.45 20.10
N PHE A 344 32.60 -1.03 19.04
CA PHE A 344 32.06 -0.80 17.71
C PHE A 344 32.69 -1.75 16.68
#